data_AF-A0A849TLX5-F1
#
_entry.id   AF-A0A849TLX5-F1
#
_cell.length_a   1.000
_cell.length_b   1.000
_cell.length_c   1.000
_cell.angle_alpha   90.00
_cell.angle_beta   90.00
_cell.angle_gamma   90.00
#
_symmetry.space_group_name_H-M   'P 1'
#
loop_
_entity.id
_entity.type
_entity.pdbx_description
1 polymer ?
#
loop_
_entity_poly.entity_id
_entity_poly.type
_entity_poly.pdbx_seq_one_letter_code
_entity_poly.pdbx_strand_id
1 'polypeptide(L)'
;MLGRTSFVSGLDRAIGWGCAGLSFGVAFAVFASFAARAQVPDLSKIDHVVVLYAENRSFDHLYGLFPGANGIANATKEQITQLDHDGTPLKGLLAFDSHGKVFATGGPLPNQPFQLDAAPVNLDAKTVLLSPIHAYFHNIEQINGGKNNMYAAMSNVGGYAMGYFDGSKMKLWSWAKDYTLADNFFMGAFGGSYLNHQYLVCACTPEYKDAPPAMRARLDANGKLEKKPESPSANVGPVQTYTAGLGGQVTPDGYSVNTTQPPYQPSGIAPASADALDFANPVGTERIGRPLPPQTTKTIGDTLSAKGVSWAWYAGAWNAALADGRRPADQKRGVIYTRADGALNFQPHH
;
A
#
# COMPACT_ATOMS: atom_id res chain seq x y z
N MET A 1 -4.75 0.07 21.84
CA MET A 1 -3.34 -0.15 21.49
C MET A 1 -2.54 -0.26 22.78
N LEU A 2 -2.22 -1.50 23.19
CA LEU A 2 -1.42 -1.78 24.37
C LEU A 2 0.01 -2.05 23.90
N GLY A 3 0.95 -1.21 24.33
CA GLY A 3 2.37 -1.36 24.06
C GLY A 3 2.91 -2.64 24.70
N ARG A 4 3.63 -3.44 23.91
CA ARG A 4 4.32 -4.64 24.38
C ARG A 4 5.63 -4.24 25.07
N THR A 5 5.73 -4.54 26.35
CA THR A 5 7.00 -4.69 27.07
C THR A 5 7.67 -6.00 26.65
N SER A 6 8.89 -5.90 26.10
CA SER A 6 9.75 -7.04 25.79
C SER A 6 10.24 -7.70 27.08
N PHE A 7 9.84 -8.96 27.31
CA PHE A 7 10.47 -9.83 28.31
C PHE A 7 11.51 -10.69 27.59
N VAL A 8 12.79 -10.44 27.86
CA VAL A 8 13.87 -11.37 27.52
C VAL A 8 14.01 -12.34 28.69
N SER A 9 13.70 -13.60 28.46
CA SER A 9 13.91 -14.70 29.39
C SER A 9 15.40 -15.06 29.44
N GLY A 10 16.09 -14.66 30.51
CA GLY A 10 17.39 -15.21 30.89
C GLY A 10 17.19 -16.40 31.82
N LEU A 11 17.42 -17.61 31.31
CA LEU A 11 17.52 -18.84 32.09
C LEU A 11 19.00 -18.95 32.51
N ASP A 12 19.33 -18.78 33.79
CA ASP A 12 20.67 -19.09 34.29
C ASP A 12 20.63 -20.11 35.42
N ARG A 13 21.56 -21.05 35.28
CA ARG A 13 21.70 -22.30 36.00
C ARG A 13 22.17 -22.09 37.44
N ALA A 14 21.65 -22.93 38.32
CA ALA A 14 22.14 -23.13 39.67
C ALA A 14 23.57 -23.71 39.70
N ILE A 15 24.46 -23.08 40.47
CA ILE A 15 25.61 -23.71 41.12
C ILE A 15 25.76 -23.05 42.50
N GLY A 16 25.65 -23.84 43.56
CA GLY A 16 26.00 -23.42 44.91
C GLY A 16 27.46 -23.73 45.23
N TRP A 17 28.06 -22.97 46.14
CA TRP A 17 28.60 -23.38 47.45
C TRP A 17 29.34 -22.19 48.06
N GLY A 18 29.32 -22.14 49.40
CA GLY A 18 29.61 -20.94 50.18
C GLY A 18 31.10 -20.61 50.35
N CYS A 19 31.34 -19.40 50.86
CA CYS A 19 32.31 -19.14 51.94
C CYS A 19 32.14 -17.71 52.47
N ALA A 20 32.28 -17.58 53.78
CA ALA A 20 32.09 -16.38 54.57
C ALA A 20 33.27 -15.40 54.46
N GLY A 21 33.00 -14.10 54.63
CA GLY A 21 34.01 -13.15 55.09
C GLY A 21 34.00 -11.77 54.41
N LEU A 22 33.99 -10.74 55.25
CA LEU A 22 34.26 -9.32 55.02
C LEU A 22 33.13 -8.44 54.47
N SER A 23 32.45 -7.79 55.42
CA SER A 23 31.60 -6.63 55.25
C SER A 23 32.38 -5.42 54.71
N PHE A 24 32.26 -5.17 53.41
CA PHE A 24 32.43 -3.83 52.84
C PHE A 24 31.03 -3.27 52.58
N GLY A 25 30.69 -2.18 53.25
CA GLY A 25 29.44 -1.44 53.03
C GLY A 25 29.45 -0.79 51.65
N VAL A 26 28.96 -1.52 50.64
CA VAL A 26 28.61 -0.95 49.34
C VAL A 26 27.18 -0.44 49.48
N ALA A 27 27.02 0.89 49.50
CA ALA A 27 25.72 1.53 49.36
C ALA A 27 25.15 1.18 47.98
N PHE A 28 24.27 0.18 47.92
CA PHE A 28 23.42 -0.05 46.75
C PHE A 28 22.44 1.12 46.66
N ALA A 29 22.79 2.14 45.88
CA ALA A 29 21.82 3.10 45.37
C ALA A 29 20.90 2.34 44.42
N VAL A 30 19.78 1.84 44.93
CA VAL A 30 18.68 1.33 44.10
C VAL A 30 18.10 2.54 43.36
N PHE A 31 18.62 2.80 42.16
CA PHE A 31 17.94 3.65 41.20
C PHE A 31 16.70 2.89 40.73
N ALA A 32 15.62 3.00 41.51
CA ALA A 32 14.29 2.69 41.04
C ALA A 32 13.99 3.64 39.88
N SER A 33 14.26 3.17 38.66
CA SER A 33 13.79 3.81 37.45
C SER A 33 12.27 3.70 37.46
N PHE A 34 11.60 4.68 38.05
CA PHE A 34 10.18 4.90 37.82
C PHE A 34 10.04 5.24 36.34
N ALA A 35 9.79 4.23 35.51
CA ALA A 35 9.25 4.45 34.19
C ALA A 35 7.95 5.23 34.40
N ALA A 36 8.00 6.54 34.14
CA ALA A 36 6.82 7.38 34.18
C ALA A 36 5.80 6.73 33.26
N ARG A 37 4.73 6.17 33.85
CA ARG A 37 3.64 5.58 33.10
C ARG A 37 3.05 6.72 32.30
N ALA A 38 3.28 6.74 31.00
CA ALA A 38 2.73 7.75 30.10
C ALA A 38 1.24 7.87 30.41
N GLN A 39 0.81 9.08 30.81
CA GLN A 39 -0.58 9.34 31.13
C GLN A 39 -1.40 9.03 29.88
N VAL A 40 -2.39 8.13 30.01
CA VAL A 40 -3.29 7.82 28.90
C VAL A 40 -3.96 9.13 28.51
N PRO A 41 -3.81 9.60 27.25
CA PRO A 41 -4.43 10.84 26.82
C PRO A 41 -5.93 10.76 27.06
N ASP A 42 -6.48 11.83 27.66
CA ASP A 42 -7.90 11.96 27.86
C ASP A 42 -8.58 12.23 26.50
N LEU A 43 -9.15 11.18 25.91
CA LEU A 43 -9.82 11.26 24.62
C LEU A 43 -11.09 12.14 24.66
N SER A 44 -11.62 12.46 25.85
CA SER A 44 -12.77 13.37 25.97
C SER A 44 -12.46 14.80 25.52
N LYS A 45 -11.17 15.14 25.36
CA LYS A 45 -10.72 16.43 24.81
C LYS A 45 -10.76 16.51 23.29
N ILE A 46 -11.16 15.44 22.59
CA ILE A 46 -11.22 15.40 21.13
C ILE A 46 -12.68 15.48 20.69
N ASP A 47 -13.08 16.64 20.18
CA ASP A 47 -14.43 16.84 19.62
C ASP A 47 -14.56 16.37 18.17
N HIS A 48 -13.47 16.44 17.42
CA HIS A 48 -13.45 16.15 15.98
C HIS A 48 -12.26 15.29 15.58
N VAL A 49 -12.54 14.25 14.79
CA VAL A 49 -11.52 13.44 14.13
C VAL A 49 -11.64 13.67 12.63
N VAL A 50 -10.58 14.20 12.04
CA VAL A 50 -10.46 14.38 10.58
C VAL A 50 -9.42 13.39 10.07
N VAL A 51 -9.84 12.50 9.16
CA VAL A 51 -8.96 11.53 8.52
C VAL A 51 -8.65 12.01 7.11
N LEU A 52 -7.39 12.36 6.87
CA LEU A 52 -6.87 12.66 5.53
C LEU A 52 -6.27 11.38 4.95
N TYR A 53 -6.96 10.76 4.00
CA TYR A 53 -6.52 9.51 3.37
C TYR A 53 -5.74 9.81 2.07
N ALA A 54 -4.42 9.71 2.15
CA ALA A 54 -3.50 9.98 1.05
C ALA A 54 -3.15 8.71 0.27
N GLU A 55 -2.53 8.86 -0.89
CA GLU A 55 -2.41 7.79 -1.89
C GLU A 55 -0.97 7.41 -2.26
N ASN A 56 -0.77 6.11 -2.45
CA ASN A 56 0.33 5.43 -3.16
C ASN A 56 1.77 5.87 -2.83
N ARG A 57 2.08 6.08 -1.54
CA ARG A 57 3.47 6.30 -1.07
C ARG A 57 3.75 5.44 0.16
N SER A 58 4.81 4.64 0.11
CA SER A 58 5.27 3.88 1.29
C SER A 58 5.94 4.81 2.30
N PHE A 59 6.08 4.34 3.54
CA PHE A 59 6.78 5.09 4.58
C PHE A 59 8.21 5.41 4.17
N ASP A 60 9.00 4.41 3.76
CA ASP A 60 10.40 4.61 3.38
C ASP A 60 10.59 5.54 2.19
N HIS A 61 9.61 5.60 1.28
CA HIS A 61 9.68 6.48 0.12
C HIS A 61 9.66 7.97 0.48
N LEU A 62 8.99 8.34 1.58
CA LEU A 62 8.86 9.74 2.02
C LEU A 62 9.60 10.06 3.32
N TYR A 63 9.63 9.11 4.26
CA TYR A 63 10.11 9.29 5.64
C TYR A 63 11.23 8.31 6.02
N GLY A 64 11.75 7.52 5.08
CA GLY A 64 12.79 6.53 5.36
C GLY A 64 14.09 7.13 5.91
N LEU A 65 14.34 8.42 5.65
CA LEU A 65 15.46 9.20 6.20
C LEU A 65 15.08 10.08 7.41
N PHE A 66 13.82 10.03 7.88
CA PHE A 66 13.37 10.89 8.97
C PHE A 66 14.15 10.57 10.27
N PRO A 67 14.71 11.57 10.98
CA PRO A 67 15.54 11.32 12.15
C PRO A 67 14.82 10.49 13.22
N GLY A 68 15.40 9.35 13.59
CA GLY A 68 14.87 8.46 14.62
C GLY A 68 13.75 7.52 14.16
N ALA A 69 13.33 7.57 12.89
CA ALA A 69 12.33 6.65 12.37
C ALA A 69 12.87 5.23 12.19
N ASN A 70 11.99 4.24 12.31
CA ASN A 70 12.23 2.89 11.85
C ASN A 70 12.21 2.81 10.31
N GLY A 71 13.22 3.39 9.66
CA GLY A 71 13.31 3.51 8.21
C GLY A 71 14.52 2.81 7.58
N ILE A 72 14.95 3.32 6.42
CA ILE A 72 15.98 2.74 5.55
C ILE A 72 17.29 2.43 6.31
N ALA A 73 17.69 3.25 7.27
CA ALA A 73 18.91 3.04 8.04
C ALA A 73 18.89 1.78 8.92
N ASN A 74 17.70 1.25 9.25
CA ASN A 74 17.50 0.03 10.03
C ASN A 74 17.29 -1.22 9.18
N ALA A 75 17.22 -1.08 7.85
CA ALA A 75 16.99 -2.21 6.96
C ALA A 75 18.21 -3.15 6.93
N THR A 76 17.95 -4.47 7.03
CA THR A 76 19.02 -5.47 6.99
C THR A 76 19.56 -5.65 5.57
N LYS A 77 20.74 -6.29 5.45
CA LYS A 77 21.30 -6.62 4.14
C LYS A 77 20.36 -7.50 3.30
N GLU A 78 19.61 -8.41 3.93
CA GLU A 78 18.61 -9.25 3.25
C GLU A 78 17.45 -8.41 2.70
N GLN A 79 16.95 -7.44 3.46
CA GLN A 79 15.82 -6.58 3.05
C GLN A 79 16.19 -5.63 1.92
N ILE A 80 17.42 -5.10 1.89
CA ILE A 80 17.82 -4.16 0.84
C ILE A 80 18.25 -4.85 -0.46
N THR A 81 18.75 -6.09 -0.39
CA THR A 81 19.27 -6.80 -1.57
C THR A 81 18.13 -7.46 -2.33
N GLN A 82 17.74 -6.90 -3.48
CA GLN A 82 16.66 -7.45 -4.31
C GLN A 82 17.12 -8.68 -5.09
N LEU A 83 16.23 -9.67 -5.17
CA LEU A 83 16.40 -10.91 -5.89
C LEU A 83 15.59 -10.89 -7.19
N ASP A 84 16.01 -11.72 -8.13
CA ASP A 84 15.25 -12.05 -9.33
C ASP A 84 14.25 -13.20 -9.06
N HIS A 85 13.45 -13.54 -10.07
CA HIS A 85 12.44 -14.60 -10.03
C HIS A 85 13.00 -15.98 -9.67
N ASP A 86 14.27 -16.24 -9.97
CA ASP A 86 15.00 -17.48 -9.66
C ASP A 86 15.67 -17.47 -8.28
N GLY A 87 15.52 -16.38 -7.51
CA GLY A 87 16.11 -16.20 -6.19
C GLY A 87 17.57 -15.73 -6.20
N THR A 88 18.16 -15.47 -7.37
CA THR A 88 19.52 -14.91 -7.45
C THR A 88 19.51 -13.41 -7.18
N PRO A 89 20.55 -12.84 -6.51
CA PRO A 89 20.64 -11.40 -6.36
C PRO A 89 20.79 -10.67 -7.70
N LEU A 90 20.00 -9.61 -7.89
CA LEU A 90 20.10 -8.77 -9.08
C LEU A 90 21.48 -8.10 -9.17
N LYS A 91 22.06 -8.06 -10.37
CA LYS A 91 23.38 -7.45 -10.62
C LYS A 91 23.37 -5.92 -10.45
N GLY A 92 22.20 -5.33 -10.69
CA GLY A 92 21.87 -3.92 -10.55
C GLY A 92 20.36 -3.75 -10.75
N LEU A 93 19.86 -2.54 -10.55
CA LEU A 93 18.44 -2.23 -10.67
C LEU A 93 18.18 -1.44 -11.95
N LEU A 94 17.35 -2.00 -12.82
CA LEU A 94 16.81 -1.29 -13.99
C LEU A 94 15.42 -0.76 -13.66
N ALA A 95 15.13 0.46 -14.10
CA ALA A 95 13.79 1.05 -14.04
C ALA A 95 13.10 0.94 -15.40
N PHE A 96 11.77 0.79 -15.40
CA PHE A 96 10.99 0.69 -16.63
C PHE A 96 9.81 1.66 -16.65
N ASP A 97 9.53 2.26 -17.81
CA ASP A 97 8.35 3.09 -18.02
C ASP A 97 7.06 2.25 -18.21
N SER A 98 5.91 2.92 -18.43
CA SER A 98 4.63 2.24 -18.62
C SER A 98 4.55 1.37 -19.89
N HIS A 99 5.52 1.47 -20.79
CA HIS A 99 5.65 0.67 -22.00
C HIS A 99 6.71 -0.43 -21.86
N GLY A 100 7.29 -0.60 -20.66
CA GLY A 100 8.35 -1.56 -20.38
C GLY A 100 9.70 -1.16 -20.97
N LYS A 101 9.87 0.08 -21.44
CA LYS A 101 11.17 0.58 -21.91
C LYS A 101 12.01 1.01 -20.72
N VAL A 102 13.33 0.91 -20.85
CA VAL A 102 14.26 1.37 -19.81
C VAL A 102 14.02 2.85 -19.54
N PHE A 103 13.68 3.16 -18.29
CA PHE A 103 13.58 4.53 -17.80
C PHE A 103 14.99 5.06 -17.51
N ALA A 104 15.27 6.28 -17.95
CA ALA A 104 16.60 6.85 -17.84
C ALA A 104 16.95 7.21 -16.39
N THR A 105 17.86 6.44 -15.79
CA THR A 105 18.38 6.64 -14.43
C THR A 105 19.87 6.97 -14.39
N GLY A 106 20.49 7.23 -15.55
CA GLY A 106 21.94 7.36 -15.68
C GLY A 106 22.70 6.03 -15.73
N GLY A 107 21.99 4.91 -15.90
CA GLY A 107 22.54 3.55 -15.95
C GLY A 107 21.91 2.63 -14.90
N PRO A 108 22.32 1.36 -14.82
CA PRO A 108 21.87 0.44 -13.77
C PRO A 108 22.20 1.01 -12.39
N LEU A 109 21.19 1.04 -11.51
CA LEU A 109 21.32 1.50 -10.14
C LEU A 109 21.90 0.39 -9.25
N PRO A 110 22.50 0.71 -8.09
CA PRO A 110 22.97 -0.32 -7.16
C PRO A 110 21.79 -1.15 -6.62
N ASN A 111 22.02 -2.42 -6.32
CA ASN A 111 21.01 -3.32 -5.75
C ASN A 111 20.76 -3.05 -4.26
N GLN A 112 20.13 -1.91 -3.98
CA GLN A 112 19.73 -1.38 -2.68
C GLN A 112 18.80 -0.17 -2.88
N PRO A 113 18.12 0.34 -1.83
CA PRO A 113 17.41 1.61 -1.89
C PRO A 113 18.31 2.75 -2.40
N PHE A 114 17.75 3.64 -3.23
CA PHE A 114 18.47 4.80 -3.78
C PHE A 114 17.60 6.07 -3.77
N GLN A 115 18.25 7.23 -3.67
CA GLN A 115 17.57 8.53 -3.71
C GLN A 115 17.16 8.88 -5.14
N LEU A 116 15.91 9.30 -5.30
CA LEU A 116 15.34 9.73 -6.58
C LEU A 116 15.69 11.18 -6.90
N ASP A 117 15.84 12.03 -5.89
CA ASP A 117 16.13 13.45 -5.97
C ASP A 117 17.63 13.79 -5.86
N ALA A 118 18.49 12.78 -6.01
CA ALA A 118 19.93 12.91 -6.07
C ALA A 118 20.50 12.19 -7.30
N ALA A 119 21.78 12.44 -7.61
CA ALA A 119 22.48 11.71 -8.66
C ALA A 119 22.50 10.19 -8.36
N PRO A 120 22.36 9.33 -9.39
CA PRO A 120 22.32 9.66 -10.82
C PRO A 120 20.92 9.99 -11.37
N VAL A 121 19.84 9.85 -10.58
CA VAL A 121 18.45 9.97 -11.07
C VAL A 121 18.01 11.42 -11.24
N ASN A 122 18.29 12.28 -10.25
CA ASN A 122 18.02 13.74 -10.27
C ASN A 122 16.57 14.13 -10.63
N LEU A 123 15.57 13.45 -10.07
CA LEU A 123 14.17 13.85 -10.23
C LEU A 123 13.85 15.09 -9.40
N ASP A 124 13.02 15.97 -9.96
CA ASP A 124 12.46 17.07 -9.19
C ASP A 124 11.14 16.67 -8.49
N ALA A 125 10.78 17.40 -7.44
CA ALA A 125 9.57 17.13 -6.67
C ALA A 125 8.25 17.41 -7.43
N LYS A 126 8.32 18.01 -8.63
CA LYS A 126 7.17 18.30 -9.50
C LYS A 126 6.98 17.23 -10.57
N THR A 127 7.94 16.32 -10.73
CA THR A 127 7.94 15.31 -11.76
C THR A 127 6.84 14.31 -11.49
N VAL A 128 6.03 14.01 -12.51
CA VAL A 128 5.09 12.91 -12.44
C VAL A 128 5.88 11.62 -12.38
N LEU A 129 5.83 10.95 -11.23
CA LEU A 129 6.60 9.74 -10.98
C LEU A 129 5.98 8.53 -11.70
N LEU A 130 6.81 7.50 -11.90
CA LEU A 130 6.31 6.19 -12.31
C LEU A 130 5.38 5.62 -11.23
N SER A 131 4.40 4.82 -11.64
CA SER A 131 3.45 4.16 -10.73
C SER A 131 3.79 2.67 -10.60
N PRO A 132 4.41 2.25 -9.48
CA PRO A 132 4.68 0.84 -9.23
C PRO A 132 3.39 0.06 -9.03
N ILE A 133 3.39 -1.19 -9.49
CA ILE A 133 2.30 -2.13 -9.25
C ILE A 133 2.16 -2.36 -7.75
N HIS A 134 0.92 -2.28 -7.28
CA HIS A 134 0.52 -2.47 -5.89
C HIS A 134 -0.72 -3.36 -5.82
N ALA A 135 -0.81 -4.35 -6.70
CA ALA A 135 -1.89 -5.34 -6.70
C ALA A 135 -1.66 -6.40 -5.62
N TYR A 136 -2.73 -6.97 -5.07
CA TYR A 136 -2.74 -7.89 -3.93
C TYR A 136 -1.66 -8.98 -4.00
N PHE A 137 -1.67 -9.82 -5.04
CA PHE A 137 -0.71 -10.92 -5.16
C PHE A 137 0.71 -10.47 -5.53
N HIS A 138 0.86 -9.39 -6.29
CA HIS A 138 2.17 -8.79 -6.54
C HIS A 138 2.80 -8.37 -5.20
N ASN A 139 2.04 -7.68 -4.36
CA ASN A 139 2.53 -7.18 -3.09
C ASN A 139 2.92 -8.30 -2.12
N ILE A 140 2.15 -9.41 -2.08
CA ILE A 140 2.53 -10.61 -1.32
C ILE A 140 3.88 -11.16 -1.80
N GLU A 141 4.08 -11.29 -3.11
CA GLU A 141 5.35 -11.79 -3.64
C GLU A 141 6.51 -10.81 -3.42
N GLN A 142 6.28 -9.50 -3.50
CA GLN A 142 7.29 -8.47 -3.22
C GLN A 142 7.80 -8.56 -1.77
N ILE A 143 6.89 -8.78 -0.81
CA ILE A 143 7.21 -8.97 0.62
C ILE A 143 7.97 -10.28 0.86
N ASN A 144 7.75 -11.30 0.04
CA ASN A 144 8.47 -12.57 0.03
C ASN A 144 8.61 -13.21 1.44
N GLY A 145 7.50 -13.39 2.14
CA GLY A 145 7.49 -13.97 3.48
C GLY A 145 8.19 -13.12 4.55
N GLY A 146 8.26 -11.80 4.36
CA GLY A 146 8.88 -10.84 5.28
C GLY A 146 10.32 -10.47 4.95
N LYS A 147 10.91 -11.13 3.94
CA LYS A 147 12.28 -10.84 3.48
C LYS A 147 12.38 -9.51 2.73
N ASN A 148 11.27 -9.01 2.17
CA ASN A 148 11.18 -7.71 1.48
C ASN A 148 12.18 -7.52 0.32
N ASN A 149 12.47 -8.60 -0.41
CA ASN A 149 13.56 -8.63 -1.39
C ASN A 149 13.11 -8.98 -2.81
N MET A 150 11.83 -8.83 -3.14
CA MET A 150 11.30 -9.12 -4.48
C MET A 150 10.58 -7.90 -5.09
N TYR A 151 10.74 -6.70 -4.54
CA TYR A 151 10.10 -5.47 -5.03
C TYR A 151 10.53 -5.15 -6.45
N ALA A 152 11.81 -5.26 -6.78
CA ALA A 152 12.29 -4.98 -8.13
C ALA A 152 11.79 -6.02 -9.15
N ALA A 153 11.83 -7.31 -8.80
CA ALA A 153 11.42 -8.37 -9.71
C ALA A 153 9.91 -8.44 -9.90
N MET A 154 9.11 -8.29 -8.85
CA MET A 154 7.65 -8.38 -8.91
C MET A 154 6.98 -7.03 -9.18
N SER A 155 7.61 -6.20 -10.02
CA SER A 155 7.17 -4.84 -10.35
C SER A 155 7.13 -4.57 -11.85
N ASN A 156 6.14 -3.77 -12.27
CA ASN A 156 6.05 -3.23 -13.63
C ASN A 156 7.06 -2.12 -13.92
N VAL A 157 7.64 -1.49 -12.88
CA VAL A 157 8.64 -0.42 -13.00
C VAL A 157 10.04 -0.87 -12.58
N GLY A 158 10.20 -2.17 -12.33
CA GLY A 158 11.47 -2.76 -11.93
C GLY A 158 12.03 -2.15 -10.64
N GLY A 159 13.33 -1.90 -10.68
CA GLY A 159 14.13 -1.28 -9.63
C GLY A 159 13.67 0.11 -9.18
N TYR A 160 12.85 0.83 -9.96
CA TYR A 160 12.27 2.10 -9.52
C TYR A 160 11.47 1.97 -8.21
N ALA A 161 10.94 0.78 -7.92
CA ALA A 161 10.26 0.47 -6.66
C ALA A 161 11.15 0.65 -5.41
N MET A 162 12.48 0.67 -5.57
CA MET A 162 13.45 0.89 -4.48
C MET A 162 13.84 2.37 -4.29
N GLY A 163 13.24 3.27 -5.06
CA GLY A 163 13.50 4.70 -4.98
C GLY A 163 12.82 5.38 -3.79
N TYR A 164 13.52 6.32 -3.15
CA TYR A 164 12.99 7.18 -2.08
C TYR A 164 13.44 8.64 -2.25
N PHE A 165 12.79 9.57 -1.53
CA PHE A 165 13.16 10.99 -1.53
C PHE A 165 13.85 11.40 -0.24
N ASP A 166 14.74 12.40 -0.30
CA ASP A 166 15.08 13.19 0.88
C ASP A 166 13.94 14.15 1.22
N GLY A 167 13.13 13.74 2.20
CA GLY A 167 12.02 14.54 2.67
C GLY A 167 12.40 15.75 3.54
N SER A 168 13.68 15.99 3.83
CA SER A 168 14.15 17.02 4.79
C SER A 168 13.60 18.42 4.57
N LYS A 169 13.27 18.76 3.31
CA LYS A 169 12.71 20.06 2.88
C LYS A 169 11.20 20.03 2.63
N MET A 170 10.54 18.88 2.77
CA MET A 170 9.10 18.74 2.55
C MET A 170 8.31 19.32 3.72
N LYS A 171 7.18 19.96 3.42
CA LYS A 171 6.24 20.44 4.47
C LYS A 171 5.71 19.30 5.33
N LEU A 172 5.53 18.12 4.74
CA LEU A 172 5.17 16.88 5.42
C LEU A 172 6.13 16.55 6.58
N TRP A 173 7.44 16.73 6.39
CA TRP A 173 8.43 16.51 7.46
C TRP A 173 8.38 17.59 8.54
N SER A 174 8.03 18.83 8.19
CA SER A 174 7.79 19.86 9.22
C SER A 174 6.64 19.42 10.14
N TRP A 175 5.53 18.94 9.58
CA TRP A 175 4.42 18.42 10.38
C TRP A 175 4.81 17.19 11.20
N ALA A 176 5.60 16.27 10.66
CA ALA A 176 6.08 15.10 11.41
C ALA A 176 7.02 15.47 12.58
N LYS A 177 7.65 16.65 12.56
CA LYS A 177 8.43 17.17 13.71
C LYS A 177 7.54 17.85 14.75
N ASP A 178 6.50 18.55 14.29
CA ASP A 178 5.57 19.27 15.17
C ASP A 178 4.54 18.34 15.83
N TYR A 179 4.30 17.16 15.24
CA TYR A 179 3.27 16.20 15.64
C TYR A 179 3.82 14.76 15.73
N THR A 180 2.92 13.80 15.89
CA THR A 180 3.27 12.37 15.98
C THR A 180 3.44 11.75 14.59
N LEU A 181 4.60 11.15 14.34
CA LEU A 181 4.84 10.25 13.21
C LEU A 181 4.75 8.80 13.69
N ALA A 182 3.89 8.00 13.07
CA ALA A 182 3.81 6.56 13.34
C ALA A 182 4.65 5.79 12.30
N ASP A 183 5.80 5.28 12.72
CA ASP A 183 6.78 4.57 11.87
C ASP A 183 6.62 3.04 11.87
N ASN A 184 5.60 2.53 12.57
CA ASN A 184 5.19 1.13 12.60
C ASN A 184 3.69 1.00 12.32
N PHE A 185 3.21 1.80 11.37
CA PHE A 185 1.83 1.77 10.88
C PHE A 185 1.78 1.04 9.52
N PHE A 186 1.03 -0.05 9.46
CA PHE A 186 0.94 -0.91 8.29
C PHE A 186 -0.44 -0.81 7.64
N MET A 187 -0.48 -1.01 6.33
CA MET A 187 -1.73 -1.16 5.57
C MET A 187 -2.63 -2.25 6.16
N GLY A 188 -3.94 -2.08 6.07
CA GLY A 188 -4.92 -3.02 6.63
C GLY A 188 -4.96 -4.35 5.89
N ALA A 189 -4.67 -4.33 4.59
CA ALA A 189 -4.57 -5.51 3.73
C ALA A 189 -3.48 -5.34 2.68
N PHE A 190 -2.96 -6.45 2.16
CA PHE A 190 -2.03 -6.42 1.02
C PHE A 190 -2.66 -5.73 -0.20
N GLY A 191 -1.80 -5.19 -1.05
CA GLY A 191 -2.21 -4.60 -2.32
C GLY A 191 -2.56 -3.11 -2.22
N GLY A 192 -3.58 -2.72 -2.98
CA GLY A 192 -3.74 -1.35 -3.45
C GLY A 192 -4.80 -0.53 -2.73
N SER A 193 -5.09 0.62 -3.34
CA SER A 193 -6.06 1.60 -2.86
C SER A 193 -7.44 0.97 -2.64
N TYR A 194 -7.96 0.23 -3.63
CA TYR A 194 -9.30 -0.37 -3.57
C TYR A 194 -9.58 -1.14 -2.27
N LEU A 195 -8.75 -2.14 -1.94
CA LEU A 195 -9.00 -2.97 -0.76
C LEU A 195 -8.73 -2.20 0.53
N ASN A 196 -7.72 -1.33 0.55
CA ASN A 196 -7.39 -0.57 1.76
C ASN A 196 -8.41 0.54 2.07
N HIS A 197 -9.11 1.09 1.08
CA HIS A 197 -10.28 1.97 1.31
C HIS A 197 -11.43 1.19 1.97
N GLN A 198 -11.66 -0.07 1.58
CA GLN A 198 -12.65 -0.93 2.28
C GLN A 198 -12.21 -1.17 3.73
N TYR A 199 -10.95 -1.51 3.95
CA TYR A 199 -10.42 -1.73 5.30
C TYR A 199 -10.51 -0.47 6.19
N LEU A 200 -10.36 0.73 5.61
CA LEU A 200 -10.56 1.98 6.34
C LEU A 200 -11.99 2.10 6.89
N VAL A 201 -12.99 1.72 6.10
CA VAL A 201 -14.40 1.96 6.46
C VAL A 201 -15.08 0.78 7.15
N CYS A 202 -14.62 -0.46 6.97
CA CYS A 202 -15.28 -1.64 7.57
C CYS A 202 -14.31 -2.68 8.16
N ALA A 203 -12.98 -2.52 7.99
CA ALA A 203 -12.00 -3.57 8.30
C ALA A 203 -12.37 -4.93 7.69
N CYS A 204 -12.84 -4.92 6.43
CA CYS A 204 -13.43 -6.07 5.76
C CYS A 204 -12.97 -6.20 4.30
N THR A 205 -13.04 -7.43 3.78
CA THR A 205 -12.78 -7.73 2.37
C THR A 205 -14.10 -8.01 1.66
N PRO A 206 -14.42 -7.31 0.56
CA PRO A 206 -15.63 -7.56 -0.20
C PRO A 206 -15.66 -8.96 -0.83
N GLU A 207 -16.83 -9.57 -0.91
CA GLU A 207 -17.02 -10.88 -1.54
C GLU A 207 -17.58 -10.75 -2.96
N TYR A 208 -17.07 -11.59 -3.85
CA TYR A 208 -17.56 -11.76 -5.21
C TYR A 208 -17.49 -13.25 -5.62
N LYS A 209 -18.28 -14.08 -4.94
CA LYS A 209 -18.28 -15.54 -5.11
C LYS A 209 -18.59 -15.98 -6.53
N ASP A 210 -19.44 -15.24 -7.24
CA ASP A 210 -19.87 -15.57 -8.61
C ASP A 210 -19.08 -14.80 -9.69
N ALA A 211 -17.91 -14.26 -9.34
CA ALA A 211 -17.06 -13.55 -10.28
C ALA A 211 -16.69 -14.46 -11.47
N PRO A 212 -16.78 -13.95 -12.72
CA PRO A 212 -16.36 -14.68 -13.91
C PRO A 212 -14.93 -15.21 -13.80
N PRO A 213 -14.60 -16.38 -14.38
CA PRO A 213 -13.24 -16.94 -14.35
C PRO A 213 -12.15 -15.96 -14.81
N ALA A 214 -12.44 -15.12 -15.81
CA ALA A 214 -11.51 -14.11 -16.32
C ALA A 214 -11.14 -13.00 -15.32
N MET A 215 -11.94 -12.79 -14.26
CA MET A 215 -11.64 -11.83 -13.18
C MET A 215 -10.81 -12.45 -12.05
N ARG A 216 -10.68 -13.79 -12.02
CA ARG A 216 -9.96 -14.48 -10.95
C ARG A 216 -8.47 -14.46 -11.21
N ALA A 217 -7.70 -14.19 -10.15
CA ALA A 217 -6.26 -14.28 -10.21
C ALA A 217 -5.82 -15.70 -10.57
N ARG A 218 -4.94 -15.82 -11.55
CA ARG A 218 -4.27 -17.07 -11.91
C ARG A 218 -3.02 -17.24 -11.05
N LEU A 219 -3.00 -18.33 -10.29
CA LEU A 219 -1.91 -18.72 -9.41
C LEU A 219 -1.31 -20.05 -9.87
N ASP A 220 0.00 -20.21 -9.66
CA ASP A 220 0.68 -21.49 -9.85
C ASP A 220 0.37 -22.48 -8.73
N ALA A 221 0.93 -23.70 -8.81
CA ALA A 221 0.72 -24.75 -7.81
C ALA A 221 1.21 -24.39 -6.40
N ASN A 222 2.03 -23.34 -6.26
CA ASN A 222 2.54 -22.84 -4.99
C ASN A 222 1.77 -21.61 -4.49
N GLY A 223 0.69 -21.20 -5.18
CA GLY A 223 -0.10 -20.02 -4.82
C GLY A 223 0.56 -18.69 -5.18
N LYS A 224 1.62 -18.67 -6.00
CA LYS A 224 2.22 -17.43 -6.52
C LYS A 224 1.55 -17.02 -7.83
N LEU A 225 1.68 -15.77 -8.25
CA LEU A 225 1.20 -15.35 -9.58
C LEU A 225 1.84 -16.20 -10.65
N GLU A 226 0.99 -16.76 -11.50
CA GLU A 226 1.41 -17.52 -12.66
C GLU A 226 2.10 -16.57 -13.66
N LYS A 227 3.41 -16.75 -13.83
CA LYS A 227 4.24 -16.00 -14.76
C LYS A 227 4.13 -16.59 -16.15
N LYS A 228 4.24 -15.74 -17.17
CA LYS A 228 4.32 -16.21 -18.56
C LYS A 228 5.68 -16.89 -18.77
N PRO A 229 5.77 -17.95 -19.60
CA PRO A 229 7.03 -18.63 -19.87
C PRO A 229 8.16 -17.71 -20.36
N GLU A 230 7.81 -16.66 -21.11
CA GLU A 230 8.70 -15.65 -21.66
C GLU A 230 8.98 -14.46 -20.73
N SER A 231 8.48 -14.49 -19.48
CA SER A 231 8.73 -13.42 -18.52
C SER A 231 10.24 -13.21 -18.34
N PRO A 232 10.76 -12.00 -18.57
CA PRO A 232 12.18 -11.74 -18.48
C PRO A 232 12.65 -11.73 -17.02
N SER A 233 13.97 -11.87 -16.85
CA SER A 233 14.68 -11.43 -15.64
C SER A 233 14.43 -9.93 -15.41
N ALA A 234 14.38 -9.50 -14.14
CA ALA A 234 14.28 -8.08 -13.78
C ALA A 234 15.54 -7.26 -14.17
N ASN A 235 16.66 -7.93 -14.50
CA ASN A 235 17.82 -7.30 -15.12
C ASN A 235 17.67 -7.06 -16.63
N VAL A 236 16.53 -7.43 -17.22
CA VAL A 236 16.24 -7.26 -18.66
C VAL A 236 14.94 -6.49 -18.88
N GLY A 237 13.86 -6.84 -18.18
CA GLY A 237 12.53 -6.25 -18.38
C GLY A 237 11.61 -6.45 -17.18
N PRO A 238 10.42 -5.81 -17.19
CA PRO A 238 9.43 -6.00 -16.15
C PRO A 238 8.82 -7.42 -16.22
N VAL A 239 8.41 -7.93 -15.06
CA VAL A 239 7.73 -9.23 -14.95
C VAL A 239 6.49 -9.29 -15.82
N GLN A 240 6.25 -10.45 -16.43
CA GLN A 240 5.05 -10.74 -17.21
C GLN A 240 4.28 -11.89 -16.57
N THR A 241 3.07 -11.59 -16.13
CA THR A 241 2.13 -12.53 -15.51
C THR A 241 0.89 -12.70 -16.37
N TYR A 242 0.17 -13.81 -16.22
CA TYR A 242 -1.16 -13.95 -16.81
C TYR A 242 -2.18 -13.02 -16.13
N THR A 243 -1.98 -12.77 -14.84
CA THR A 243 -2.75 -11.80 -14.05
C THR A 243 -1.99 -10.46 -14.06
N ALA A 244 -2.40 -9.50 -14.88
CA ALA A 244 -1.73 -8.20 -14.99
C ALA A 244 -2.71 -7.02 -15.07
N GLY A 245 -2.25 -5.82 -14.68
CA GLY A 245 -3.03 -4.58 -14.75
C GLY A 245 -4.23 -4.57 -13.80
N LEU A 246 -5.43 -4.25 -14.33
CA LEU A 246 -6.68 -4.41 -13.58
C LEU A 246 -7.09 -5.89 -13.43
N GLY A 247 -6.35 -6.85 -13.99
CA GLY A 247 -6.65 -8.29 -13.89
C GLY A 247 -6.37 -8.88 -12.49
N GLY A 248 -7.08 -9.97 -12.17
CA GLY A 248 -7.00 -10.59 -10.84
C GLY A 248 -7.73 -9.81 -9.77
N GLN A 249 -8.83 -9.14 -10.16
CA GLN A 249 -9.75 -8.44 -9.25
C GLN A 249 -10.19 -9.32 -8.09
N VAL A 250 -10.38 -10.61 -8.35
CA VAL A 250 -10.95 -11.56 -7.41
C VAL A 250 -9.97 -12.69 -7.15
N THR A 251 -9.85 -13.12 -5.89
CA THR A 251 -9.10 -14.32 -5.53
C THR A 251 -9.77 -15.58 -6.07
N PRO A 252 -9.05 -16.71 -6.19
CA PRO A 252 -9.66 -17.97 -6.61
C PRO A 252 -10.90 -18.37 -5.79
N ASP A 253 -10.93 -18.07 -4.49
CA ASP A 253 -12.00 -18.36 -3.53
C ASP A 253 -13.05 -17.24 -3.39
N GLY A 254 -13.00 -16.21 -4.24
CA GLY A 254 -14.10 -15.27 -4.44
C GLY A 254 -14.09 -14.03 -3.53
N TYR A 255 -12.92 -13.53 -3.13
CA TYR A 255 -12.78 -12.22 -2.48
C TYR A 255 -12.29 -11.18 -3.48
N SER A 256 -12.91 -10.01 -3.49
CA SER A 256 -12.50 -8.89 -4.35
C SER A 256 -11.36 -8.13 -3.68
N VAL A 257 -10.16 -8.22 -4.26
CA VAL A 257 -8.89 -7.75 -3.66
C VAL A 257 -8.17 -6.69 -4.50
N ASN A 258 -8.54 -6.54 -5.77
CA ASN A 258 -8.08 -5.44 -6.62
C ASN A 258 -9.26 -4.66 -7.22
N THR A 259 -8.97 -3.50 -7.78
CA THR A 259 -9.94 -2.53 -8.31
C THR A 259 -11.09 -3.17 -9.07
N THR A 260 -12.26 -3.17 -8.43
CA THR A 260 -13.54 -3.60 -9.01
C THR A 260 -14.53 -2.45 -8.90
N GLN A 261 -15.31 -2.20 -9.95
CA GLN A 261 -16.19 -1.02 -10.00
C GLN A 261 -17.53 -1.27 -9.32
N PRO A 262 -18.17 -0.25 -8.72
CA PRO A 262 -19.49 -0.38 -8.15
C PRO A 262 -20.56 -0.62 -9.23
N PRO A 263 -21.72 -1.21 -8.85
CA PRO A 263 -22.85 -1.41 -9.75
C PRO A 263 -23.68 -0.13 -9.95
N TYR A 264 -23.31 0.98 -9.29
CA TYR A 264 -23.98 2.28 -9.32
C TYR A 264 -23.02 3.36 -9.81
N GLN A 265 -23.52 4.42 -10.45
CA GLN A 265 -22.70 5.59 -10.81
C GLN A 265 -22.37 6.45 -9.57
N PRO A 266 -21.20 7.13 -9.52
CA PRO A 266 -20.13 7.09 -10.52
C PRO A 266 -19.42 5.75 -10.54
N SER A 267 -19.21 5.20 -11.74
CA SER A 267 -18.53 3.93 -11.97
C SER A 267 -17.65 4.04 -13.20
N GLY A 268 -16.51 3.36 -13.22
CA GLY A 268 -15.68 3.19 -14.40
C GLY A 268 -16.38 2.42 -15.53
N ILE A 269 -17.51 1.78 -15.25
CA ILE A 269 -18.35 1.09 -16.21
C ILE A 269 -19.49 2.02 -16.62
N ALA A 270 -19.70 2.18 -17.93
CA ALA A 270 -20.79 2.98 -18.47
C ALA A 270 -22.16 2.32 -18.22
N PRO A 271 -23.26 3.09 -18.18
CA PRO A 271 -24.61 2.54 -18.17
C PRO A 271 -24.90 1.63 -19.36
N ALA A 272 -25.82 0.67 -19.19
CA ALA A 272 -26.21 -0.24 -20.25
C ALA A 272 -27.11 0.42 -21.32
N SER A 273 -27.94 1.37 -20.92
CA SER A 273 -28.87 2.11 -21.79
C SER A 273 -29.20 3.49 -21.22
N ALA A 274 -29.85 4.32 -22.03
CA ALA A 274 -30.33 5.64 -21.62
C ALA A 274 -31.42 5.59 -20.54
N ASP A 275 -32.09 4.45 -20.37
CA ASP A 275 -33.16 4.26 -19.36
C ASP A 275 -32.63 3.82 -17.99
N ALA A 276 -31.33 3.53 -17.87
CA ALA A 276 -30.71 2.97 -16.66
C ALA A 276 -29.40 3.70 -16.27
N LEU A 277 -29.39 5.04 -16.38
CA LEU A 277 -28.20 5.87 -16.21
C LEU A 277 -27.61 5.84 -14.80
N ASP A 278 -28.37 5.42 -13.79
CA ASP A 278 -27.89 5.29 -12.41
C ASP A 278 -27.00 4.07 -12.18
N PHE A 279 -27.03 3.10 -13.09
CA PHE A 279 -26.37 1.81 -12.90
C PHE A 279 -25.18 1.65 -13.84
N ALA A 280 -24.19 0.88 -13.40
CA ALA A 280 -23.17 0.33 -14.28
C ALA A 280 -23.78 -0.79 -15.13
N ASN A 281 -23.31 -0.95 -16.37
CA ASN A 281 -23.68 -2.12 -17.17
C ASN A 281 -23.27 -3.42 -16.44
N PRO A 282 -24.21 -4.32 -16.11
CA PRO A 282 -23.91 -5.54 -15.34
C PRO A 282 -23.01 -6.53 -16.10
N VAL A 283 -22.92 -6.41 -17.42
CA VAL A 283 -22.00 -7.22 -18.25
C VAL A 283 -20.56 -6.74 -18.11
N GLY A 284 -20.33 -5.47 -17.73
CA GLY A 284 -19.01 -4.90 -17.57
C GLY A 284 -18.25 -4.70 -18.89
N THR A 285 -16.93 -4.77 -18.83
CA THR A 285 -16.05 -4.75 -20.01
C THR A 285 -14.92 -5.76 -19.84
N GLU A 286 -14.26 -6.15 -20.94
CA GLU A 286 -13.09 -7.02 -20.88
C GLU A 286 -11.99 -6.47 -19.96
N ARG A 287 -11.76 -5.15 -20.00
CA ARG A 287 -10.70 -4.48 -19.23
C ARG A 287 -11.01 -4.35 -17.74
N ILE A 288 -12.25 -4.02 -17.40
CA ILE A 288 -12.65 -3.68 -16.02
C ILE A 288 -13.26 -4.88 -15.29
N GLY A 289 -13.80 -5.85 -16.03
CA GLY A 289 -14.63 -6.90 -15.50
C GLY A 289 -16.07 -6.44 -15.26
N ARG A 290 -16.84 -7.30 -14.59
CA ARG A 290 -18.21 -7.03 -14.13
C ARG A 290 -18.19 -6.19 -12.85
N PRO A 291 -19.23 -5.40 -12.58
CA PRO A 291 -19.31 -4.63 -11.34
C PRO A 291 -19.36 -5.55 -10.12
N LEU A 292 -18.78 -5.09 -9.02
CA LEU A 292 -18.88 -5.75 -7.73
C LEU A 292 -20.36 -5.77 -7.30
N PRO A 293 -20.91 -6.91 -6.85
CA PRO A 293 -22.24 -6.93 -6.27
C PRO A 293 -22.33 -5.98 -5.05
N PRO A 294 -23.53 -5.45 -4.74
CA PRO A 294 -23.70 -4.65 -3.53
C PRO A 294 -23.23 -5.39 -2.29
N GLN A 295 -22.43 -4.73 -1.47
CA GLN A 295 -21.90 -5.28 -0.22
C GLN A 295 -22.78 -4.84 0.95
N THR A 296 -22.90 -5.69 1.97
CA THR A 296 -23.78 -5.44 3.13
C THR A 296 -23.02 -5.38 4.46
N THR A 297 -21.68 -5.36 4.40
CA THR A 297 -20.85 -5.32 5.61
C THR A 297 -21.03 -3.97 6.31
N LYS A 298 -21.19 -4.03 7.64
CA LYS A 298 -21.31 -2.85 8.48
C LYS A 298 -20.07 -1.96 8.38
N THR A 299 -20.29 -0.67 8.15
CA THR A 299 -19.25 0.35 8.06
C THR A 299 -19.10 1.16 9.35
N ILE A 300 -18.05 1.97 9.41
CA ILE A 300 -17.84 2.99 10.44
C ILE A 300 -18.96 4.04 10.38
N GLY A 301 -19.46 4.39 9.19
CA GLY A 301 -20.59 5.31 9.02
C GLY A 301 -21.87 4.76 9.66
N ASP A 302 -22.16 3.47 9.48
CA ASP A 302 -23.29 2.81 10.14
C ASP A 302 -23.13 2.83 11.67
N THR A 303 -21.90 2.60 12.14
CA THR A 303 -21.58 2.58 13.57
C THR A 303 -21.73 3.96 14.21
N LEU A 304 -21.24 5.02 13.55
CA LEU A 304 -21.35 6.41 13.99
C LEU A 304 -22.81 6.85 14.00
N SER A 305 -23.55 6.56 12.93
CA SER A 305 -24.99 6.88 12.81
C SER A 305 -25.81 6.21 13.91
N ALA A 306 -25.58 4.93 14.17
CA ALA A 306 -26.27 4.18 15.24
C ALA A 306 -25.96 4.73 16.66
N LYS A 307 -24.88 5.48 16.82
CA LYS A 307 -24.50 6.16 18.06
C LYS A 307 -24.89 7.63 18.10
N GLY A 308 -25.54 8.16 17.06
CA GLY A 308 -25.89 9.57 16.95
C GLY A 308 -24.67 10.49 16.79
N VAL A 309 -23.52 9.94 16.38
CA VAL A 309 -22.31 10.73 16.09
C VAL A 309 -22.39 11.23 14.66
N SER A 310 -22.37 12.55 14.47
CA SER A 310 -22.38 13.17 13.14
C SER A 310 -21.10 12.83 12.38
N TRP A 311 -21.22 12.52 11.10
CA TRP A 311 -20.09 12.25 10.23
C TRP A 311 -20.39 12.71 8.80
N ALA A 312 -19.33 12.90 8.03
CA ALA A 312 -19.40 13.22 6.61
C ALA A 312 -18.21 12.59 5.87
N TRP A 313 -18.44 12.20 4.63
CA TRP A 313 -17.41 11.77 3.68
C TRP A 313 -17.26 12.83 2.60
N TYR A 314 -16.02 13.22 2.32
CA TYR A 314 -15.70 14.22 1.31
C TYR A 314 -14.87 13.57 0.20
N ALA A 315 -15.46 13.50 -0.99
CA ALA A 315 -14.76 13.10 -2.21
C ALA A 315 -14.70 14.30 -3.17
N GLY A 316 -13.48 14.69 -3.55
CA GLY A 316 -13.28 15.72 -4.56
C GLY A 316 -13.97 15.36 -5.87
N ALA A 317 -14.60 16.35 -6.53
CA ALA A 317 -15.27 16.19 -7.83
C ALA A 317 -16.46 15.20 -7.89
N TRP A 318 -16.99 14.71 -6.76
CA TRP A 318 -18.07 13.69 -6.74
C TRP A 318 -19.27 14.05 -7.63
N ASN A 319 -19.82 15.26 -7.50
CA ASN A 319 -20.99 15.68 -8.27
C ASN A 319 -20.70 15.72 -9.79
N ALA A 320 -19.50 16.14 -10.18
CA ALA A 320 -19.08 16.15 -11.58
C ALA A 320 -18.92 14.71 -12.10
N ALA A 321 -18.36 13.81 -11.29
CA ALA A 321 -18.22 12.40 -11.63
C ALA A 321 -19.57 11.70 -11.75
N LEU A 322 -20.52 11.98 -10.84
CA LEU A 322 -21.88 11.43 -10.90
C LEU A 322 -22.59 11.89 -12.18
N ALA A 323 -22.49 13.17 -12.53
CA ALA A 323 -23.07 13.71 -13.76
C ALA A 323 -22.40 13.15 -15.03
N ASP A 324 -21.10 12.89 -15.01
CA ASP A 324 -20.37 12.26 -16.12
C ASP A 324 -20.65 10.76 -16.24
N GLY A 325 -20.86 10.08 -15.11
CA GLY A 325 -21.20 8.66 -15.04
C GLY A 325 -22.61 8.36 -15.54
N ARG A 326 -23.57 9.25 -15.28
CA ARG A 326 -24.97 9.18 -15.72
C ARG A 326 -25.16 9.65 -17.17
N ARG A 327 -24.31 9.17 -18.08
CA ARG A 327 -24.39 9.48 -19.52
C ARG A 327 -24.48 8.19 -20.32
N PRO A 328 -25.16 8.20 -21.48
CA PRO A 328 -25.14 7.09 -22.43
C PRO A 328 -23.71 6.65 -22.78
N ALA A 329 -23.52 5.35 -23.00
CA ALA A 329 -22.19 4.74 -23.18
C ALA A 329 -21.44 5.20 -24.43
N ASP A 330 -22.16 5.69 -25.45
CA ASP A 330 -21.60 6.27 -26.67
C ASP A 330 -21.07 7.70 -26.49
N GLN A 331 -21.39 8.35 -25.36
CA GLN A 331 -20.87 9.67 -25.03
C GLN A 331 -19.52 9.57 -24.34
N LYS A 332 -18.54 10.28 -24.89
CA LYS A 332 -17.19 10.35 -24.31
C LYS A 332 -17.22 11.04 -22.94
N ARG A 333 -16.66 10.37 -21.93
CA ARG A 333 -16.51 10.88 -20.57
C ARG A 333 -15.44 11.95 -20.46
N GLY A 334 -15.70 12.94 -19.61
CA GLY A 334 -14.82 14.09 -19.36
C GLY A 334 -14.29 14.20 -17.93
N VAL A 335 -14.74 13.35 -17.01
CA VAL A 335 -14.39 13.40 -15.57
C VAL A 335 -13.85 12.07 -15.09
N ILE A 336 -14.53 10.96 -15.36
CA ILE A 336 -14.14 9.63 -14.87
C ILE A 336 -13.03 9.03 -15.75
N TYR A 337 -11.90 8.66 -15.13
CA TYR A 337 -10.75 7.98 -15.77
C TYR A 337 -10.27 8.62 -17.09
N THR A 338 -10.33 9.93 -17.19
CA THR A 338 -9.81 10.68 -18.34
C THR A 338 -8.44 11.27 -18.02
N ARG A 339 -7.56 11.28 -19.03
CA ARG A 339 -6.22 11.89 -18.96
C ARG A 339 -6.12 13.15 -19.83
N ALA A 340 -7.25 13.76 -20.18
CA ALA A 340 -7.24 15.04 -20.89
C ALA A 340 -6.63 16.13 -20.00
N ASP A 341 -5.93 17.08 -20.61
CA ASP A 341 -5.31 18.19 -19.88
C ASP A 341 -6.37 18.98 -19.10
N GLY A 342 -6.10 19.23 -17.82
CA GLY A 342 -7.02 19.92 -16.91
C GLY A 342 -8.22 19.10 -16.45
N ALA A 343 -8.32 17.82 -16.82
CA ALA A 343 -9.41 16.97 -16.35
C ALA A 343 -9.28 16.65 -14.85
N LEU A 344 -10.43 16.52 -14.20
CA LEU A 344 -10.51 16.14 -12.77
C LEU A 344 -10.01 14.71 -12.51
N ASN A 345 -10.07 13.84 -13.52
CA ASN A 345 -9.67 12.43 -13.47
C ASN A 345 -10.17 11.71 -12.20
N PHE A 346 -11.49 11.74 -11.99
CA PHE A 346 -12.11 11.03 -10.89
C PHE A 346 -11.96 9.52 -11.07
N GLN A 347 -11.57 8.82 -10.01
CA GLN A 347 -11.30 7.39 -10.00
C GLN A 347 -12.29 6.69 -9.05
N PRO A 348 -13.41 6.14 -9.54
CA PRO A 348 -14.54 5.68 -8.70
C PRO A 348 -14.28 4.50 -7.76
N HIS A 349 -13.04 4.00 -7.72
CA HIS A 349 -12.65 2.89 -6.87
C HIS A 349 -11.97 3.32 -5.56
N HIS A 350 -11.80 4.64 -5.37
CA HIS A 350 -11.39 5.29 -4.13
C HIS A 350 -12.66 5.80 -3.43
#